data_AF-A0A6J4LZ97-F1
#
_entry.id   AF-A0A6J4LZ97-F1
#
_cell.length_a   1.000
_cell.length_b   1.000
_cell.length_c   1.000
_cell.angle_alpha   90.00
_cell.angle_beta   90.00
_cell.angle_gamma   90.00
#
_symmetry.space_group_name_H-M   'P 1'
#
loop_
_entity.id
_entity.type
_entity.pdbx_description
1 polymer ?
#
loop_
_entity_poly.entity_id
_entity_poly.type
_entity_poly.pdbx_seq_one_letter_code
_entity_poly.pdbx_strand_id
1 'polypeptide(L)'
;MNRLTEFFEEPGAREPSGDYYTVETQCDSFVVSRAVAADVERALDQVPPAGWIVFSDLTGARHRLRTRLVERVSECLAAQRAARRAFYRARRREAKADRRPWEDEE
;
A
#
# COMPACT_ATOMS: atom_id res chain seq x y z
N MET A 1 2.44 23.62 -25.36
CA MET A 1 3.02 22.36 -24.83
C MET A 1 3.43 22.61 -23.39
N ASN A 2 2.88 21.84 -22.45
CA ASN A 2 3.11 22.06 -21.02
C ASN A 2 4.36 21.25 -20.59
N ARG A 3 5.35 21.88 -19.94
CA ARG A 3 6.61 21.22 -19.50
C ARG A 3 6.40 20.21 -18.36
N LEU A 4 5.20 20.14 -17.80
CA LEU A 4 4.85 19.20 -16.73
C LEU A 4 4.61 17.78 -17.23
N THR A 5 4.32 17.58 -18.52
CA THR A 5 4.04 16.24 -19.07
C THR A 5 5.25 15.29 -18.99
N GLU A 6 6.47 15.83 -19.05
CA GLU A 6 7.72 15.07 -18.91
C GLU A 6 7.96 14.54 -17.48
N PHE A 7 7.34 15.14 -16.46
CA PHE A 7 7.38 14.63 -15.08
C PHE A 7 6.34 13.52 -14.83
N PHE A 8 5.33 13.41 -15.69
CA PHE A 8 4.34 12.34 -15.68
C PHE A 8 4.65 11.23 -16.68
N GLU A 9 5.77 11.31 -17.41
CA GLU A 9 6.38 10.13 -18.01
C GLU A 9 6.92 9.26 -16.87
N GLU A 10 5.99 8.52 -16.26
CA GLU A 10 6.26 7.56 -15.21
C GLU A 10 7.40 6.64 -15.70
N PRO A 11 8.55 6.56 -15.01
CA PRO A 11 9.50 5.50 -15.27
C PRO A 11 8.71 4.19 -15.14
N GLY A 12 8.58 3.52 -16.29
CA GLY A 12 7.41 2.73 -16.66
C GLY A 12 6.80 1.97 -15.50
N ALA A 13 5.49 2.13 -15.32
CA ALA A 13 4.64 1.39 -14.40
C ALA A 13 5.26 0.03 -14.10
N ARG A 14 6.04 -0.01 -13.00
CA ARG A 14 6.80 -1.19 -12.59
C ARG A 14 5.75 -2.28 -12.49
N GLU A 15 5.94 -3.37 -13.23
CA GLU A 15 4.99 -4.49 -13.28
C GLU A 15 4.37 -4.70 -11.91
N PRO A 16 3.03 -4.89 -11.79
CA PRO A 16 2.39 -5.01 -10.49
C PRO A 16 3.12 -6.09 -9.71
N SER A 17 3.91 -5.66 -8.73
CA SER A 17 4.93 -6.46 -8.08
C SER A 17 4.25 -7.58 -7.30
N GLY A 18 4.11 -8.75 -7.91
CA GLY A 18 3.41 -9.94 -7.40
C GLY A 18 2.55 -9.73 -6.14
N ASP A 19 2.86 -10.50 -5.11
CA ASP A 19 2.39 -10.25 -3.76
C ASP A 19 3.38 -9.32 -3.05
N TYR A 20 2.87 -8.32 -2.35
CA TYR A 20 3.65 -7.38 -1.57
C TYR A 20 3.07 -7.19 -0.18
N TYR A 21 3.83 -6.54 0.69
CA TYR A 21 3.41 -6.20 2.05
C TYR A 21 3.52 -4.69 2.24
N THR A 22 2.75 -4.14 3.17
CA THR A 22 2.87 -2.74 3.59
C THR A 22 3.34 -2.67 5.03
N VAL A 23 4.28 -1.77 5.30
CA VAL A 23 4.61 -1.31 6.65
C VAL A 23 4.03 0.08 6.79
N GLU A 24 3.12 0.26 7.73
CA GLU A 24 2.38 1.51 7.90
C GLU A 24 2.77 2.21 9.19
N THR A 25 2.87 3.52 9.06
CA THR A 25 2.98 4.48 10.16
C THR A 25 1.80 5.43 10.06
N GLN A 26 1.64 6.30 11.06
CA GLN A 26 0.57 7.29 11.07
C GLN A 26 0.49 8.16 9.80
N CYS A 27 1.64 8.47 9.18
CA CYS A 27 1.74 9.44 8.10
C CYS A 27 2.24 8.86 6.78
N ASP A 28 2.68 7.60 6.75
CA ASP A 28 3.36 7.03 5.59
C ASP A 28 3.15 5.51 5.49
N SER A 29 3.25 5.00 4.26
CA SER A 29 3.11 3.57 3.95
C SER A 29 4.23 3.13 3.02
N PHE A 30 4.98 2.12 3.45
CA PHE A 30 6.11 1.56 2.71
C PHE A 30 5.72 0.22 2.10
N VAL A 31 5.85 0.10 0.79
CA VAL A 31 5.61 -1.16 0.07
C VAL A 31 6.88 -2.00 0.09
N VAL A 32 6.84 -3.16 0.72
CA VAL A 32 8.01 -4.01 0.94
C VAL A 32 7.80 -5.43 0.41
N SER A 33 8.90 -6.16 0.25
CA SER A 33 8.85 -7.60 -0.06
C SER A 33 8.41 -8.41 1.17
N ARG A 34 7.98 -9.66 0.95
CA ARG A 34 7.65 -10.60 2.04
C ARG A 34 8.81 -10.81 3.01
N ALA A 35 10.04 -10.94 2.49
CA ALA A 35 11.22 -11.16 3.32
C ALA A 35 11.47 -9.97 4.26
N VAL A 36 11.36 -8.75 3.71
CA VAL A 36 11.51 -7.52 4.50
C VAL A 36 10.40 -7.39 5.54
N ALA A 37 9.14 -7.67 5.18
CA ALA A 37 8.04 -7.67 6.15
C ALA A 37 8.30 -8.63 7.32
N ALA A 38 8.74 -9.86 7.03
CA ALA A 38 9.06 -10.84 8.06
C ALA A 38 10.23 -10.41 8.97
N ASP A 39 11.22 -9.69 8.42
CA ASP A 39 12.31 -9.13 9.23
C ASP A 39 11.83 -7.96 10.12
N VAL A 40 10.91 -7.13 9.62
CA VAL A 40 10.26 -6.05 10.40
C VAL A 40 9.44 -6.66 11.54
N GLU A 41 8.59 -7.66 11.26
CA GLU A 41 7.80 -8.37 12.27
C GLU A 41 8.71 -8.98 13.34
N ARG A 42 9.78 -9.67 12.93
CA ARG A 42 10.75 -10.22 13.88
C ARG A 42 11.41 -9.16 14.76
N ALA A 43 11.64 -7.95 14.24
CA ALA A 43 12.18 -6.85 15.04
C ALA A 43 11.15 -6.27 16.02
N LEU A 44 9.86 -6.29 15.67
CA LEU A 44 8.76 -5.88 16.54
C LEU A 44 8.55 -6.88 17.70
N ASP A 45 8.71 -8.17 17.44
CA ASP A 45 8.50 -9.25 18.42
C ASP A 45 9.67 -9.44 19.41
N GLN A 46 10.78 -8.72 19.23
CA GLN A 46 11.91 -8.78 20.17
C GLN A 46 11.57 -8.21 21.55
N VAL A 47 12.17 -8.77 22.60
CA VAL A 47 12.04 -8.28 23.98
C VAL A 47 13.45 -8.04 24.58
N PRO A 48 13.85 -6.78 24.84
CA PRO A 48 13.12 -5.55 24.50
C PRO A 48 13.07 -5.33 22.98
N PRO A 49 12.04 -4.66 22.45
CA PRO A 49 11.96 -4.36 21.03
C PRO A 49 13.13 -3.47 20.62
N ALA A 50 13.63 -3.67 19.40
CA ALA A 50 14.69 -2.83 18.85
C ALA A 50 14.26 -1.35 18.91
N GLY A 51 15.18 -0.41 19.14
CA GLY A 51 14.81 1.02 19.14
C GLY A 51 14.51 1.57 17.74
N TRP A 52 15.14 0.99 16.73
CA TRP A 52 15.07 1.38 15.33
C TRP A 52 14.98 0.16 14.43
N ILE A 53 14.21 0.28 13.35
CA ILE A 53 14.17 -0.68 12.24
C ILE A 53 14.73 0.01 11.00
N VAL A 54 15.56 -0.72 10.25
CA VAL A 54 16.14 -0.27 8.98
C VAL A 54 15.80 -1.30 7.92
N PHE A 55 15.23 -0.87 6.81
CA PHE A 55 14.89 -1.74 5.69
C PHE A 55 14.89 -0.96 4.37
N SER A 56 14.81 -1.68 3.25
CA SER A 56 14.60 -1.10 1.93
C SER A 56 13.23 -1.49 1.39
N ASP A 57 12.55 -0.55 0.76
CA ASP A 57 11.26 -0.79 0.11
C ASP A 57 11.43 -1.36 -1.32
N LEU A 58 10.33 -1.67 -1.99
CA LEU A 58 10.36 -2.22 -3.37
C LEU A 58 10.88 -1.22 -4.42
N THR A 59 10.88 0.08 -4.11
CA THR A 59 11.49 1.10 -4.98
C THR A 59 13.02 1.07 -4.88
N GLY A 60 13.55 0.51 -3.78
CA GLY A 60 14.97 0.50 -3.43
C GLY A 60 15.36 1.60 -2.45
N ALA A 61 14.42 2.44 -2.02
CA ALA A 61 14.69 3.47 -1.03
C ALA A 61 14.92 2.82 0.35
N ARG A 62 15.93 3.33 1.07
CA ARG A 62 16.30 2.84 2.39
C ARG A 62 15.68 3.71 3.47
N HIS A 63 14.99 3.07 4.39
CA HIS A 63 14.25 3.72 5.48
C HIS A 63 14.87 3.36 6.82
N ARG A 64 14.83 4.32 7.76
CA ARG A 64 15.17 4.10 9.17
C ARG A 64 14.09 4.74 10.03
N LEU A 65 13.34 3.93 10.76
CA LEU A 65 12.20 4.39 11.55
C LEU A 65 12.25 3.85 12.98
N ARG A 66 11.60 4.57 13.90
CA ARG A 66 11.47 4.11 15.28
C ARG A 66 10.45 2.98 15.30
N THR A 67 10.79 1.87 15.94
CA THR A 67 9.94 0.67 16.06
C THR A 67 8.55 0.99 16.59
N ARG A 68 8.45 1.87 17.60
CA ARG A 68 7.18 2.32 18.18
C ARG A 68 6.25 3.10 17.24
N LEU A 69 6.72 3.51 16.06
CA LEU A 69 5.93 4.23 15.06
C LEU A 69 5.36 3.30 13.99
N VAL A 70 5.73 2.01 14.01
CA VAL A 70 5.07 1.01 13.17
C VAL A 70 3.72 0.71 13.78
N GLU A 71 2.65 1.06 13.08
CA GLU A 71 1.28 0.84 13.53
C GLU A 71 0.75 -0.49 13.00
N ARG A 72 1.19 -0.91 11.82
CA ARG A 72 0.70 -2.11 11.15
C ARG A 72 1.70 -2.64 10.12
N VAL A 73 1.79 -3.96 10.05
CA VAL A 73 2.32 -4.69 8.89
C VAL A 73 1.15 -5.44 8.26
N SER A 74 1.01 -5.41 6.94
CA SER A 74 -0.10 -6.06 6.24
C SER A 74 0.34 -6.74 4.96
N GLU A 75 -0.19 -7.93 4.69
CA GLU A 75 -0.08 -8.56 3.39
C GLU A 75 -1.06 -7.93 2.39
N CYS A 76 -0.62 -7.83 1.14
CA CYS A 76 -1.41 -7.31 0.01
C CYS A 76 -1.30 -8.26 -1.18
N LEU A 77 -1.91 -9.44 -1.01
CA LEU A 77 -1.86 -10.49 -2.03
C LEU A 77 -2.72 -10.13 -3.25
N ALA A 78 -2.31 -10.60 -4.43
CA ALA A 78 -3.03 -10.36 -5.68
C ALA A 78 -4.50 -10.83 -5.58
N ALA A 79 -4.74 -11.98 -4.96
CA ALA A 79 -6.07 -12.53 -4.71
C ALA A 79 -6.92 -11.63 -3.79
N GLN A 80 -6.34 -11.13 -2.70
CA GLN A 80 -7.01 -10.21 -1.77
C GLN A 80 -7.38 -8.89 -2.48
N ARG A 81 -6.46 -8.34 -3.28
CA ARG A 81 -6.73 -7.14 -4.08
C ARG A 81 -7.83 -7.39 -5.12
N ALA A 82 -7.86 -8.54 -5.77
CA ALA A 82 -8.92 -8.91 -6.71
C ALA A 82 -10.28 -9.01 -6.02
N ALA A 83 -10.36 -9.72 -4.89
CA ALA A 83 -11.57 -9.83 -4.08
C ALA A 83 -12.07 -8.45 -3.61
N ARG A 84 -11.17 -7.60 -3.10
CA ARG A 84 -11.50 -6.24 -2.67
C ARG A 84 -12.06 -5.39 -3.82
N ARG A 85 -11.45 -5.44 -5.00
CA ARG A 85 -11.97 -4.76 -6.20
C ARG A 85 -13.35 -5.29 -6.60
N ALA A 86 -13.56 -6.60 -6.57
CA ALA A 86 -14.85 -7.20 -6.89
C ALA A 86 -15.95 -6.73 -5.92
N PHE A 87 -15.65 -6.71 -4.62
CA PHE A 87 -16.55 -6.19 -3.58
C PHE A 87 -16.92 -4.72 -3.83
N TYR A 88 -15.94 -3.84 -4.04
CA TYR A 88 -16.23 -2.42 -4.31
C TYR A 88 -17.00 -2.19 -5.61
N ARG A 89 -16.75 -2.99 -6.65
CA ARG A 89 -17.56 -2.96 -7.88
C ARG A 89 -18.99 -3.38 -7.61
N ALA A 90 -19.22 -4.43 -6.81
CA ALA A 90 -20.55 -4.86 -6.42
C ALA A 90 -21.28 -3.76 -5.64
N ARG A 91 -20.63 -3.17 -4.62
CA ARG A 91 -21.16 -2.04 -3.83
C ARG A 91 -21.49 -0.83 -4.70
N ARG A 92 -20.64 -0.48 -5.67
CA ARG A 92 -20.93 0.62 -6.61
C ARG A 92 -22.11 0.33 -7.52
N ARG A 93 -22.31 -0.93 -7.95
CA ARG A 93 -23.46 -1.32 -8.75
C ARG A 93 -24.76 -1.25 -7.95
N GLU A 94 -24.73 -1.72 -6.71
CA GLU A 94 -25.85 -1.59 -5.76
C GLU A 94 -26.21 -0.11 -5.55
N ALA A 95 -25.22 0.71 -5.16
CA ALA A 95 -25.44 2.15 -4.99
C ALA A 95 -25.96 2.86 -6.24
N LYS A 96 -25.53 2.43 -7.44
CA LYS A 96 -26.05 2.97 -8.71
C LYS A 96 -27.50 2.53 -8.97
N ALA A 97 -27.87 1.31 -8.59
CA ALA A 97 -29.24 0.81 -8.76
C ALA A 97 -30.24 1.51 -7.82
N ASP A 98 -29.78 1.90 -6.62
CA ASP A 98 -30.58 2.67 -5.66
C ASP A 98 -30.65 4.16 -5.99
N ARG A 99 -29.80 4.64 -6.90
CA ARG A 99 -29.70 6.05 -7.29
C ARG A 99 -30.94 6.47 -8.08
N ARG A 100 -31.52 7.62 -7.73
CA ARG A 100 -32.72 8.12 -8.41
C ARG A 100 -32.36 8.84 -9.72
N PRO A 101 -33.26 8.85 -10.72
CA PRO A 101 -32.95 9.39 -12.05
C PRO A 101 -32.51 10.87 -12.12
N TRP A 102 -32.73 11.65 -11.07
CA TRP A 102 -32.37 13.08 -11.01
C TRP A 102 -31.11 13.37 -10.17
N GLU A 103 -30.40 12.33 -9.71
CA GLU A 103 -29.16 12.48 -8.94
C GLU A 103 -27.90 12.46 -9.83
N ASP A 104 -28.05 12.51 -11.16
CA ASP A 104 -26.98 12.43 -12.16
C ASP A 104 -26.58 13.81 -12.78
N GLU A 105 -27.14 14.95 -12.32
CA GLU A 105 -26.93 16.29 -12.94
C GLU A 105 -25.94 17.25 -12.23
N GLU A 106 -25.05 16.79 -11.36
CA GLU A 106 -23.92 17.62 -10.83
C GLU A 106 -22.55 17.17 -11.33
#